data_AF-A0A7W1R3Z6-F1
#
_entry.id   AF-A0A7W1R3Z6-F1
#
_cell.length_a   1.000
_cell.length_b   1.000
_cell.length_c   1.000
_cell.angle_alpha   90.00
_cell.angle_beta   90.00
_cell.angle_gamma   90.00
#
_symmetry.space_group_name_H-M   'P 1'
#
loop_
_entity.id
_entity.type
_entity.pdbx_description
1 polymer ?
#
loop_
_entity_poly.entity_id
_entity_poly.type
_entity_poly.pdbx_seq_one_letter_code
_entity_poly.pdbx_strand_id
1 'polypeptide(L)'
;SGPSRGQDPYPGGEPRPDGEPGPNPGRGRRRWFSTPDWWTDQPEAPALTDWAQQRGWSISDGDAAEDAGLVELIESAPLRLDPYHRAREVIRGQVGSWRMTAFQITYERGRDQVRRYAVTAAPSLVPLPTLRLVPARFWSHKIGGMMALPSGDEAFDTRWTLLVTEDSPMARSLLAEPVRALLLASEDRDEIWYGAGHLAITRPDNHYPELLEWHSQVLSTLLAALSFSA
;
A
#
# COMPACT_ATOMS: atom_id res chain seq x y z
N SER A 1 4.89 24.61 -34.76
CA SER A 1 5.24 25.45 -33.59
C SER A 1 3.94 25.95 -32.98
N GLY A 2 3.43 25.60 -31.80
CA GLY A 2 3.77 24.71 -30.69
C GLY A 2 2.79 25.17 -29.58
N PRO A 3 1.91 24.32 -29.01
CA PRO A 3 0.83 24.81 -28.17
C PRO A 3 1.27 25.09 -26.72
N SER A 4 0.59 26.07 -26.13
CA SER A 4 0.66 26.55 -24.76
C SER A 4 0.77 25.43 -23.72
N ARG A 5 1.74 25.55 -22.81
CA ARG A 5 1.78 24.78 -21.56
C ARG A 5 0.80 25.39 -20.56
N GLY A 6 -0.18 24.59 -20.18
CA GLY A 6 -1.09 24.83 -19.08
C GLY A 6 -0.34 24.99 -17.75
N GLN A 7 -0.95 25.82 -16.92
CA GLN A 7 -0.55 26.16 -15.56
C GLN A 7 -0.67 24.94 -14.62
N ASP A 8 0.30 24.82 -13.73
CA ASP A 8 0.27 24.00 -12.51
C ASP A 8 -0.92 24.41 -11.62
N PRO A 9 -1.67 23.45 -11.01
CA PRO A 9 -2.64 23.74 -9.98
C PRO A 9 -2.06 23.36 -8.60
N TYR A 10 -1.23 24.21 -8.02
CA TYR A 10 -0.96 24.20 -6.57
C TYR A 10 -1.36 25.57 -5.99
N PRO A 11 -2.24 25.62 -4.98
CA PRO A 11 -2.70 26.88 -4.42
C PRO A 11 -1.70 27.44 -3.39
N GLY A 12 -1.33 28.71 -3.61
CA GLY A 12 -1.08 29.76 -2.60
C GLY A 12 -0.21 29.44 -1.38
N GLY A 13 1.08 29.79 -1.45
CA GLY A 13 1.85 30.15 -0.27
C GLY A 13 1.63 31.64 0.07
N GLU A 14 1.36 31.96 1.33
CA GLU A 14 1.23 33.32 1.84
C GLU A 14 2.52 34.15 1.63
N PRO A 15 2.42 35.47 1.39
CA PRO A 15 3.59 36.31 1.21
C PRO A 15 4.22 36.68 2.57
N ARG A 16 5.52 36.38 2.73
CA ARG A 16 6.34 36.94 3.83
C ARG A 16 6.94 38.28 3.38
N PRO A 17 7.07 39.27 4.29
CA PRO A 17 7.48 40.62 3.96
C PRO A 17 8.99 40.73 3.68
N ASP A 18 9.30 41.74 2.88
CA ASP A 18 10.58 42.06 2.24
C ASP A 18 11.76 42.33 3.20
N GLY A 19 12.99 42.01 2.74
CA GLY A 19 14.22 42.36 3.45
C GLY A 19 15.55 41.80 2.88
N GLU A 20 15.88 42.15 1.63
CA GLU A 20 17.24 42.50 1.09
C GLU A 20 18.44 41.48 1.06
N PRO A 21 19.50 41.70 0.21
CA PRO A 21 19.85 40.74 -0.86
C PRO A 21 21.29 40.14 -0.91
N GLY A 22 21.38 38.91 -1.45
CA GLY A 22 22.53 38.34 -2.21
C GLY A 22 23.57 37.48 -1.45
N PRO A 23 24.36 36.57 -2.10
CA PRO A 23 24.36 36.11 -3.50
C PRO A 23 24.21 34.57 -3.69
N ASN A 24 23.65 34.15 -4.82
CA ASN A 24 23.63 32.76 -5.35
C ASN A 24 24.72 32.65 -6.45
N PRO A 25 25.31 31.49 -6.87
CA PRO A 25 24.68 30.17 -6.99
C PRO A 25 25.59 28.94 -6.77
N GLY A 26 25.43 28.24 -5.64
CA GLY A 26 25.97 26.89 -5.45
C GLY A 26 24.83 25.88 -5.56
N ARG A 27 24.76 25.14 -6.68
CA ARG A 27 23.78 24.08 -7.01
C ARG A 27 23.27 23.30 -5.78
N GLY A 28 22.23 23.83 -5.12
CA GLY A 28 21.47 23.09 -4.12
C GLY A 28 20.77 21.94 -4.83
N ARG A 29 21.15 20.71 -4.49
CA ARG A 29 20.41 19.50 -4.87
C ARG A 29 18.93 19.79 -4.67
N ARG A 30 18.15 19.85 -5.76
CA ARG A 30 16.70 19.70 -5.65
C ARG A 30 16.49 18.36 -4.94
N ARG A 31 16.07 18.40 -3.68
CA ARG A 31 15.63 17.21 -2.96
C ARG A 31 14.33 16.82 -3.68
N TRP A 32 14.44 15.90 -4.64
CA TRP A 32 13.32 15.47 -5.49
C TRP A 32 12.24 14.68 -4.74
N PHE A 33 12.40 14.52 -3.43
CA PHE A 33 11.47 13.83 -2.55
C PHE A 33 11.40 14.63 -1.24
N SER A 34 10.35 15.43 -1.08
CA SER A 34 9.88 15.80 0.25
C SER A 34 9.18 14.57 0.80
N THR A 35 9.79 13.91 1.77
CA THR A 35 9.09 12.89 2.54
C THR A 35 7.87 13.56 3.18
N PRO A 36 6.65 13.07 2.95
CA PRO A 36 5.45 13.68 3.53
C PRO A 36 5.54 13.71 5.06
N ASP A 37 4.88 14.67 5.72
CA ASP A 37 4.95 14.85 7.18
C ASP A 37 4.43 13.64 7.99
N TRP A 38 3.73 12.70 7.35
CA TRP A 38 3.29 11.43 7.95
C TRP A 38 4.32 10.29 7.81
N TRP A 39 5.42 10.52 7.09
CA TRP A 39 6.54 9.59 7.00
C TRP A 39 7.39 9.69 8.26
N THR A 40 7.15 8.79 9.20
CA THR A 40 7.96 8.66 10.42
C THR A 40 9.32 8.05 10.09
N ASP A 41 10.39 8.54 10.72
CA ASP A 41 11.66 7.80 10.82
C ASP A 41 11.34 6.50 11.58
N GLN A 42 11.23 5.40 10.85
CA GLN A 42 10.70 4.12 11.32
C GLN A 42 11.83 3.16 11.73
N PRO A 43 11.59 2.23 12.67
CA PRO A 43 12.60 1.41 13.32
C PRO A 43 13.46 0.61 12.32
N GLU A 44 14.70 0.35 12.72
CA GLU A 44 15.71 -0.26 11.86
C GLU A 44 15.33 -1.69 11.40
N ALA A 45 15.73 -2.04 10.19
CA ALA A 45 15.54 -3.37 9.56
C ALA A 45 15.85 -4.60 10.44
N PRO A 46 16.84 -4.58 11.35
CA PRO A 46 17.14 -5.74 12.22
C PRO A 46 15.95 -6.19 13.06
N ALA A 47 15.11 -5.27 13.54
CA ALA A 47 13.98 -5.59 14.41
C ALA A 47 12.95 -6.51 13.72
N LEU A 48 12.70 -6.32 12.43
CA LEU A 48 11.75 -7.13 11.67
C LEU A 48 12.32 -8.52 11.34
N THR A 49 13.61 -8.60 11.01
CA THR A 49 14.30 -9.88 10.72
C THR A 49 14.30 -10.78 11.95
N ASP A 50 14.69 -10.23 13.10
CA ASP A 50 14.70 -10.97 14.37
C ASP A 50 13.29 -11.42 14.77
N TRP A 51 12.30 -10.53 14.62
CA TRP A 51 10.89 -10.86 14.88
C TRP A 51 10.40 -12.03 14.02
N ALA A 52 10.75 -12.04 12.73
CA ALA A 52 10.34 -13.09 11.79
C ALA A 52 11.00 -14.43 12.14
N GLN A 53 12.30 -14.43 12.43
CA GLN A 53 13.03 -15.63 12.84
C GLN A 53 12.46 -16.22 14.14
N GLN A 54 12.13 -15.39 15.14
CA GLN A 54 11.51 -15.85 16.39
C GLN A 54 10.15 -16.53 16.18
N ARG A 55 9.44 -16.19 15.11
CA ARG A 55 8.16 -16.80 14.72
C ARG A 55 8.31 -17.96 13.75
N GLY A 56 9.54 -18.33 13.39
CA GLY A 56 9.81 -19.37 12.40
C GLY A 56 9.38 -19.00 10.98
N TRP A 57 9.29 -17.70 10.68
CA TRP A 57 8.99 -17.20 9.34
C TRP A 57 10.27 -17.21 8.51
N SER A 58 10.15 -17.55 7.23
CA SER A 58 11.29 -17.56 6.30
C SER A 58 11.54 -16.17 5.74
N ILE A 59 12.79 -15.88 5.39
CA ILE A 59 13.23 -14.59 4.89
C ILE A 59 14.04 -14.82 3.60
N SER A 60 13.79 -14.00 2.58
CA SER A 60 14.61 -13.90 1.38
C SER A 60 14.89 -12.43 1.03
N ASP A 61 15.89 -12.20 0.20
CA ASP A 61 16.26 -10.87 -0.31
C ASP A 61 15.34 -10.39 -1.45
N GLY A 62 14.43 -11.24 -1.95
CA GLY A 62 13.54 -10.97 -3.07
C GLY A 62 14.04 -11.48 -4.42
N ASP A 63 15.23 -12.09 -4.48
CA ASP A 63 15.80 -12.66 -5.72
C ASP A 63 15.69 -14.20 -5.78
N ALA A 64 15.08 -14.84 -4.77
CA ALA A 64 14.88 -16.28 -4.78
C ALA A 64 13.86 -16.70 -5.85
N ALA A 65 13.96 -17.95 -6.34
CA ALA A 65 13.02 -18.46 -7.35
C ALA A 65 11.55 -18.43 -6.90
N GLU A 66 11.30 -18.57 -5.60
CA GLU A 66 9.97 -18.46 -4.99
C GLU A 66 9.42 -17.01 -4.96
N ASP A 67 10.28 -16.01 -5.15
CA ASP A 67 9.92 -14.58 -5.19
C ASP A 67 9.47 -14.12 -6.58
N ALA A 68 9.65 -14.94 -7.62
CA ALA A 68 9.36 -14.56 -9.00
C ALA A 68 7.90 -14.10 -9.22
N GLY A 69 6.94 -14.69 -8.49
CA GLY A 69 5.53 -14.30 -8.55
C GLY A 69 5.21 -12.93 -7.95
N LEU A 70 6.12 -12.34 -7.16
CA LEU A 70 5.91 -11.02 -6.56
C LEU A 70 5.96 -9.89 -7.60
N VAL A 71 6.59 -10.12 -8.76
CA VAL A 71 6.63 -9.14 -9.86
C VAL A 71 5.21 -8.83 -10.36
N GLU A 72 4.42 -9.86 -10.63
CA GLU A 72 3.04 -9.69 -11.11
C GLU A 72 2.17 -8.99 -10.05
N LEU A 73 2.37 -9.33 -8.78
CA LEU A 73 1.68 -8.66 -7.67
C LEU A 73 2.03 -7.16 -7.61
N ILE A 74 3.32 -6.81 -7.73
CA ILE A 74 3.80 -5.42 -7.76
C ILE A 74 3.23 -4.66 -8.97
N GLU A 75 3.20 -5.28 -10.15
CA GLU A 75 2.65 -4.66 -11.36
C GLU A 75 1.14 -4.37 -11.23
N SER A 76 0.41 -5.28 -10.56
CA SER A 76 -1.01 -5.10 -10.26
C SER A 76 -1.31 -4.04 -9.21
N ALA A 77 -0.30 -3.60 -8.45
CA ALA A 77 -0.50 -2.71 -7.32
C ALA A 77 -1.12 -1.37 -7.74
N PRO A 78 -1.98 -0.78 -6.89
CA PRO A 78 -2.58 0.53 -7.10
C PRO A 78 -1.58 1.68 -6.87
N LEU A 79 -0.33 1.49 -7.28
CA LEU A 79 0.79 2.39 -7.09
C LEU A 79 1.35 2.84 -8.45
N ARG A 80 1.93 4.03 -8.47
CA ARG A 80 2.72 4.54 -9.61
C ARG A 80 4.16 4.09 -9.46
N LEU A 81 4.42 2.88 -9.90
CA LEU A 81 5.75 2.27 -9.88
C LEU A 81 6.41 2.40 -11.25
N ASP A 82 7.73 2.44 -11.24
CA ASP A 82 8.57 2.41 -12.44
C ASP A 82 9.35 1.09 -12.52
N PRO A 83 10.04 0.79 -13.63
CA PRO A 83 10.77 -0.46 -13.81
C PRO A 83 11.94 -0.69 -12.87
N TYR A 84 12.24 0.21 -11.94
CA TYR A 84 13.30 0.07 -10.92
C TYR A 84 12.75 -0.36 -9.56
N HIS A 85 11.44 -0.51 -9.40
CA HIS A 85 10.84 -0.99 -8.15
C HIS A 85 10.89 -2.52 -8.09
N ARG A 86 11.35 -3.08 -6.97
CA ARG A 86 11.52 -4.52 -6.73
C ARG A 86 10.99 -4.90 -5.34
N ALA A 87 10.56 -6.15 -5.20
CA ALA A 87 10.34 -6.75 -3.89
C ALA A 87 11.70 -6.97 -3.22
N ARG A 88 11.85 -6.54 -1.97
CA ARG A 88 13.01 -6.76 -1.12
C ARG A 88 12.58 -7.13 0.29
N GLU A 89 13.48 -7.77 1.03
CA GLU A 89 13.25 -8.16 2.43
C GLU A 89 11.94 -8.93 2.57
N VAL A 90 11.80 -9.97 1.75
CA VAL A 90 10.58 -10.78 1.70
C VAL A 90 10.56 -11.69 2.91
N ILE A 91 9.41 -11.74 3.57
CA ILE A 91 9.15 -12.55 4.75
C ILE A 91 7.91 -13.38 4.48
N ARG A 92 7.99 -14.69 4.70
CA ARG A 92 6.85 -15.60 4.55
C ARG A 92 6.59 -16.35 5.84
N GLY A 93 5.32 -16.48 6.17
CA GLY A 93 4.90 -17.26 7.31
C GLY A 93 3.42 -17.56 7.31
N GLN A 94 2.91 -17.87 8.49
CA GLN A 94 1.54 -18.32 8.66
C GLN A 94 0.92 -17.66 9.88
N VAL A 95 -0.32 -17.20 9.71
CA VAL A 95 -1.17 -16.67 10.78
C VAL A 95 -2.48 -17.46 10.77
N GLY A 96 -2.68 -18.29 11.79
CA GLY A 96 -3.78 -19.25 11.80
C GLY A 96 -3.70 -20.21 10.60
N SER A 97 -4.73 -20.23 9.76
CA SER A 97 -4.78 -21.02 8.51
C SER A 97 -4.23 -20.29 7.28
N TRP A 98 -3.87 -19.01 7.41
CA TRP A 98 -3.53 -18.16 6.27
C TRP A 98 -2.02 -18.03 6.09
N ARG A 99 -1.55 -18.33 4.89
CA ARG A 99 -0.17 -18.03 4.48
C ARG A 99 -0.05 -16.55 4.15
N MET A 100 0.99 -15.92 4.69
CA MET A 100 1.26 -14.49 4.50
C MET A 100 2.63 -14.32 3.83
N THR A 101 2.72 -13.37 2.91
CA THR A 101 3.99 -12.88 2.34
C THR A 101 4.05 -11.38 2.54
N ALA A 102 5.07 -10.90 3.23
CA ALA A 102 5.34 -9.49 3.43
C ALA A 102 6.65 -9.11 2.74
N PHE A 103 6.73 -7.93 2.15
CA PHE A 103 7.94 -7.43 1.50
C PHE A 103 7.91 -5.91 1.41
N GLN A 104 9.09 -5.31 1.20
CA GLN A 104 9.22 -3.92 0.83
C GLN A 104 9.25 -3.78 -0.69
N ILE A 105 8.51 -2.83 -1.23
CA ILE A 105 8.77 -2.31 -2.57
C ILE A 105 9.88 -1.27 -2.44
N THR A 106 11.05 -1.63 -2.96
CA THR A 106 12.26 -0.81 -2.93
C THR A 106 12.55 -0.30 -4.33
N TYR A 107 12.78 1.00 -4.47
CA TYR A 107 13.32 1.61 -5.68
C TYR A 107 14.83 1.39 -5.74
N GLU A 108 15.32 0.81 -6.83
CA GLU A 108 16.74 0.49 -7.00
C GLU A 108 17.29 1.02 -8.33
N ARG A 109 18.19 2.02 -8.25
CA ARG A 109 18.87 2.55 -9.43
C ARG A 109 20.35 2.80 -9.16
N GLY A 110 21.20 1.97 -9.74
CA GLY A 110 22.65 2.07 -9.52
C GLY A 110 22.99 1.74 -8.08
N ARG A 111 23.45 2.74 -7.31
CA ARG A 111 23.75 2.60 -5.87
C ARG A 111 22.62 3.12 -4.97
N ASP A 112 21.60 3.75 -5.56
CA ASP A 112 20.48 4.28 -4.79
C ASP A 112 19.48 3.15 -4.53
N GLN A 113 19.23 2.86 -3.25
CA GLN A 113 18.18 1.97 -2.79
C GLN A 113 17.29 2.72 -1.78
N VAL A 114 16.00 2.79 -2.06
CA VAL A 114 15.02 3.49 -1.21
C VAL A 114 13.79 2.63 -1.04
N ARG A 115 13.52 2.20 0.19
CA ARG A 115 12.26 1.56 0.56
C ARG A 115 11.12 2.57 0.45
N ARG A 116 10.03 2.19 -0.19
CA ARG A 116 8.90 3.11 -0.44
C ARG A 116 7.58 2.62 0.11
N TYR A 117 7.34 1.31 0.03
CA TYR A 117 6.07 0.75 0.41
C TYR A 117 6.24 -0.59 1.11
N ALA A 118 5.56 -0.75 2.23
CA ALA A 118 5.34 -2.01 2.90
C ALA A 118 4.16 -2.70 2.21
N VAL A 119 4.33 -3.96 1.82
CA VAL A 119 3.26 -4.78 1.25
C VAL A 119 3.12 -6.08 2.02
N THR A 120 1.91 -6.41 2.46
CA THR A 120 1.59 -7.76 2.95
C THR A 120 0.50 -8.35 2.07
N ALA A 121 0.66 -9.60 1.67
CA ALA A 121 -0.23 -10.30 0.77
C ALA A 121 -0.53 -11.70 1.25
N ALA A 122 -1.73 -12.17 0.94
CA ALA A 122 -2.19 -13.51 1.21
C ALA A 122 -2.88 -14.08 -0.04
N PRO A 123 -2.63 -15.35 -0.39
CA PRO A 123 -3.28 -15.95 -1.54
C PRO A 123 -4.78 -16.09 -1.26
N SER A 124 -5.61 -15.68 -2.21
CA SER A 124 -7.03 -15.95 -2.15
C SER A 124 -7.30 -17.39 -2.58
N LEU A 125 -8.15 -18.11 -1.86
CA LEU A 125 -8.56 -19.47 -2.22
C LEU A 125 -9.59 -19.50 -3.35
N VAL A 126 -10.23 -18.35 -3.61
CA VAL A 126 -11.23 -18.17 -4.66
C VAL A 126 -10.86 -16.96 -5.54
N PRO A 127 -11.08 -17.00 -6.86
CA PRO A 127 -10.94 -15.82 -7.70
C PRO A 127 -11.86 -14.69 -7.21
N LEU A 128 -11.34 -13.48 -7.04
CA LEU A 128 -12.13 -12.30 -6.69
C LEU A 128 -12.28 -11.39 -7.91
N PRO A 129 -13.36 -10.60 -8.02
CA PRO A 129 -13.38 -9.49 -8.95
C PRO A 129 -12.24 -8.52 -8.62
N THR A 130 -11.78 -7.76 -9.61
CA THR A 130 -10.82 -6.68 -9.35
C THR A 130 -11.48 -5.69 -8.39
N LEU A 131 -10.82 -5.49 -7.24
CA LEU A 131 -11.32 -4.66 -6.15
C LEU A 131 -10.19 -3.88 -5.49
N ARG A 132 -10.55 -2.75 -4.88
CA ARG A 132 -9.70 -1.94 -4.01
C ARG A 132 -10.53 -1.42 -2.86
N LEU A 133 -10.00 -1.51 -1.65
CA LEU A 133 -10.56 -0.88 -0.48
C LEU A 133 -9.58 0.20 -0.03
N VAL A 134 -10.00 1.46 -0.23
CA VAL A 134 -9.12 2.62 -0.18
C VAL A 134 -9.68 3.67 0.78
N PRO A 135 -8.86 4.37 1.56
CA PRO A 135 -9.29 5.53 2.31
C PRO A 135 -9.94 6.57 1.40
N ALA A 136 -11.12 7.08 1.77
CA ALA A 136 -11.87 8.03 0.95
C ALA A 136 -11.10 9.34 0.67
N ARG A 137 -10.16 9.71 1.55
CA ARG A 137 -9.28 10.87 1.38
C ARG A 137 -8.15 10.65 0.36
N PHE A 138 -7.87 9.41 -0.02
CA PHE A 138 -6.78 9.12 -0.96
C PHE A 138 -7.21 9.41 -2.39
N TRP A 139 -6.32 10.05 -3.14
CA TRP A 139 -6.52 10.18 -4.57
C TRP A 139 -6.25 8.85 -5.28
N SER A 140 -7.32 8.25 -5.79
CA SER A 140 -7.25 6.98 -6.51
C SER A 140 -6.95 7.20 -7.99
N HIS A 141 -5.95 6.49 -8.51
CA HIS A 141 -5.58 6.39 -9.94
C HIS A 141 -5.72 4.94 -10.39
N LYS A 142 -5.73 4.61 -11.70
CA LYS A 142 -5.99 3.23 -12.18
C LYS A 142 -7.36 2.66 -11.71
N ILE A 143 -8.39 3.49 -11.68
CA ILE A 143 -9.77 3.09 -11.28
C ILE A 143 -10.73 2.99 -12.48
N GLY A 144 -10.21 3.00 -13.70
CA GLY A 144 -11.05 2.92 -14.90
C GLY A 144 -11.89 1.64 -14.91
N GLY A 145 -13.21 1.79 -15.09
CA GLY A 145 -14.15 0.67 -15.07
C GLY A 145 -14.53 0.17 -13.67
N MET A 146 -14.06 0.82 -12.60
CA MET A 146 -14.48 0.51 -11.24
C MET A 146 -15.63 1.41 -10.79
N MET A 147 -16.51 0.87 -9.95
CA MET A 147 -17.59 1.59 -9.28
C MET A 147 -17.40 1.52 -7.76
N ALA A 148 -17.82 2.57 -7.07
CA ALA A 148 -17.89 2.56 -5.62
C ALA A 148 -19.12 1.74 -5.16
N LEU A 149 -18.89 0.79 -4.26
CA LEU A 149 -19.93 -0.01 -3.64
C LEU A 149 -20.15 0.50 -2.20
N PRO A 150 -21.30 1.13 -1.90
CA PRO A 150 -21.56 1.67 -0.57
C PRO A 150 -21.79 0.53 0.45
N SER A 151 -21.31 0.71 1.67
CA SER A 151 -21.57 -0.25 2.75
C SER A 151 -22.93 -0.05 3.42
N GLY A 152 -23.53 1.13 3.24
CA GLY A 152 -24.75 1.51 3.95
C GLY A 152 -24.49 1.95 5.39
N ASP A 153 -23.24 2.25 5.71
CA ASP A 153 -22.79 2.72 7.03
C ASP A 153 -22.06 4.05 6.80
N GLU A 154 -22.69 5.14 7.19
CA GLU A 154 -22.20 6.49 6.91
C GLU A 154 -20.81 6.75 7.51
N ALA A 155 -20.52 6.19 8.69
CA ALA A 155 -19.22 6.36 9.34
C ALA A 155 -18.12 5.64 8.54
N PHE A 156 -18.42 4.45 8.03
CA PHE A 156 -17.52 3.71 7.16
C PHE A 156 -17.34 4.39 5.81
N ASP A 157 -18.44 4.71 5.12
CA ASP A 157 -18.46 5.27 3.77
C ASP A 157 -17.80 6.68 3.71
N THR A 158 -17.73 7.38 4.85
CA THR A 158 -16.98 8.65 4.97
C THR A 158 -15.45 8.45 5.00
N ARG A 159 -14.98 7.31 5.51
CA ARG A 159 -13.54 7.05 5.71
C ARG A 159 -12.95 6.10 4.68
N TRP A 160 -13.75 5.19 4.14
CA TRP A 160 -13.33 4.12 3.25
C TRP A 160 -14.24 4.04 2.04
N THR A 161 -13.69 3.59 0.93
CA THR A 161 -14.42 3.34 -0.31
C THR A 161 -14.01 1.99 -0.86
N LEU A 162 -14.99 1.09 -1.05
CA LEU A 162 -14.78 -0.13 -1.80
C LEU A 162 -15.03 0.13 -3.28
N LEU A 163 -13.99 0.05 -4.09
CA LEU A 163 -14.04 0.13 -5.54
C LEU A 163 -14.01 -1.28 -6.12
N VAL A 164 -14.95 -1.61 -7.01
CA VAL A 164 -15.08 -2.93 -7.62
C VAL A 164 -15.40 -2.83 -9.10
N THR A 165 -15.06 -3.85 -9.87
CA THR A 165 -15.46 -3.97 -11.28
C THR A 165 -16.89 -4.49 -11.45
N GLU A 166 -17.40 -5.20 -10.45
CA GLU A 166 -18.78 -5.70 -10.41
C GLU A 166 -19.30 -5.75 -8.97
N ASP A 167 -20.61 -5.57 -8.81
CA ASP A 167 -21.31 -5.79 -7.55
C ASP A 167 -21.65 -7.28 -7.41
N SER A 168 -20.99 -7.95 -6.46
CA SER A 168 -21.15 -9.37 -6.21
C SER A 168 -21.30 -9.67 -4.72
N PRO A 169 -21.86 -10.83 -4.33
CA PRO A 169 -21.90 -11.25 -2.93
C PRO A 169 -20.53 -11.27 -2.27
N MET A 170 -19.48 -11.69 -2.99
CA MET A 170 -18.10 -11.69 -2.50
C MET A 170 -17.55 -10.28 -2.31
N ALA A 171 -17.84 -9.34 -3.22
CA ALA A 171 -17.49 -7.94 -3.00
C ALA A 171 -18.22 -7.36 -1.77
N ARG A 172 -19.51 -7.67 -1.62
CA ARG A 172 -20.31 -7.19 -0.48
C ARG A 172 -19.88 -7.79 0.85
N SER A 173 -19.30 -8.98 0.89
CA SER A 173 -18.83 -9.57 2.14
C SER A 173 -17.61 -8.85 2.71
N LEU A 174 -16.82 -8.17 1.88
CA LEU A 174 -15.77 -7.25 2.32
C LEU A 174 -16.33 -6.00 3.01
N LEU A 175 -17.63 -5.76 2.92
CA LEU A 175 -18.33 -4.72 3.66
C LEU A 175 -19.05 -5.28 4.89
N ALA A 176 -18.81 -6.53 5.30
CA ALA A 176 -19.42 -7.09 6.50
C ALA A 176 -18.93 -6.39 7.79
N GLU A 177 -19.73 -6.47 8.86
CA GLU A 177 -19.49 -5.75 10.11
C GLU A 177 -18.08 -5.97 10.70
N PRO A 178 -17.51 -7.20 10.75
CA PRO A 178 -16.17 -7.40 11.30
C PRO A 178 -15.08 -6.67 10.50
N VAL A 179 -15.24 -6.55 9.18
CA VAL A 179 -14.32 -5.80 8.32
C VAL A 179 -14.48 -4.30 8.57
N ARG A 180 -15.72 -3.81 8.61
CA ARG A 180 -16.00 -2.38 8.85
C ARG A 180 -15.49 -1.92 10.20
N ALA A 181 -15.78 -2.67 11.26
CA ALA A 181 -15.34 -2.35 12.63
C ALA A 181 -13.81 -2.31 12.72
N LEU A 182 -13.12 -3.26 12.10
CA LEU A 182 -11.66 -3.30 12.08
C LEU A 182 -11.05 -2.09 11.36
N LEU A 183 -11.55 -1.74 10.17
CA LEU A 183 -11.01 -0.62 9.40
C LEU A 183 -11.35 0.74 10.01
N LEU A 184 -12.52 0.88 10.64
CA LEU A 184 -12.84 2.06 11.43
C LEU A 184 -11.92 2.25 12.65
N ALA A 185 -11.36 1.17 13.19
CA ALA A 185 -10.36 1.26 14.26
C ALA A 185 -8.94 1.61 13.74
N SER A 186 -8.73 1.67 12.42
CA SER A 186 -7.43 1.91 11.82
C SER A 186 -7.11 3.40 11.60
N GLU A 187 -5.87 3.70 11.22
CA GLU A 187 -5.40 5.05 10.86
C GLU A 187 -5.73 5.46 9.40
N ASP A 188 -6.38 4.58 8.63
CA ASP A 188 -6.65 4.75 7.19
C ASP A 188 -5.40 5.09 6.36
N ARG A 189 -4.26 4.48 6.69
CA ARG A 189 -3.00 4.65 5.96
C ARG A 189 -2.76 3.57 4.92
N ASP A 190 -3.64 2.56 4.90
CA ASP A 190 -3.51 1.35 4.13
C ASP A 190 -4.43 1.38 2.92
N GLU A 191 -3.94 0.89 1.79
CA GLU A 191 -4.79 0.56 0.66
C GLU A 191 -4.76 -0.96 0.43
N ILE A 192 -5.94 -1.57 0.33
CA ILE A 192 -6.11 -2.99 0.07
C ILE A 192 -6.50 -3.18 -1.40
N TRP A 193 -5.95 -4.18 -2.07
CA TRP A 193 -6.37 -4.55 -3.43
C TRP A 193 -6.31 -6.06 -3.65
N TYR A 194 -7.05 -6.51 -4.67
CA TYR A 194 -6.89 -7.86 -5.21
C TYR A 194 -6.13 -7.82 -6.54
N GLY A 195 -5.08 -8.62 -6.67
CA GLY A 195 -4.25 -8.72 -7.87
C GLY A 195 -3.31 -9.92 -7.83
N ALA A 196 -2.97 -10.48 -8.99
CA ALA A 196 -2.11 -11.66 -9.11
C ALA A 196 -2.53 -12.85 -8.21
N GLY A 197 -3.85 -13.05 -8.02
CA GLY A 197 -4.39 -14.11 -7.14
C GLY A 197 -4.28 -13.84 -5.63
N HIS A 198 -3.79 -12.67 -5.22
CA HIS A 198 -3.59 -12.30 -3.83
C HIS A 198 -4.50 -11.15 -3.42
N LEU A 199 -4.96 -11.21 -2.17
CA LEU A 199 -5.41 -10.02 -1.46
C LEU A 199 -4.19 -9.40 -0.78
N ALA A 200 -3.95 -8.13 -1.03
CA ALA A 200 -2.76 -7.44 -0.55
C ALA A 200 -3.10 -6.09 0.07
N ILE A 201 -2.26 -5.66 1.00
CA ILE A 201 -2.32 -4.38 1.71
C ILE A 201 -1.02 -3.66 1.46
N THR A 202 -1.09 -2.38 1.11
CA THR A 202 0.08 -1.53 0.98
C THR A 202 -0.02 -0.31 1.88
N ARG A 203 1.11 0.04 2.49
CA ARG A 203 1.30 1.29 3.22
C ARG A 203 2.54 1.98 2.65
N PRO A 204 2.53 3.30 2.41
CA PRO A 204 3.73 4.03 2.01
C PRO A 204 4.67 4.21 3.21
N ASP A 205 5.17 3.12 3.75
CA ASP A 205 5.99 3.08 4.96
C ASP A 205 6.97 1.89 4.83
N ASN A 206 7.82 1.67 5.82
CA ASN A 206 8.57 0.43 5.96
C ASN A 206 7.74 -0.59 6.73
N HIS A 207 7.88 -1.88 6.43
CA HIS A 207 7.54 -2.93 7.39
C HIS A 207 8.32 -2.81 8.70
N TYR A 208 7.59 -2.99 9.78
CA TYR A 208 8.02 -3.21 11.15
C TYR A 208 7.07 -4.23 11.79
N PRO A 209 7.47 -4.90 12.89
CA PRO A 209 6.69 -5.97 13.51
C PRO A 209 5.20 -5.65 13.70
N GLU A 210 4.89 -4.50 14.28
CA GLU A 210 3.52 -4.10 14.60
C GLU A 210 2.69 -3.84 13.34
N LEU A 211 3.29 -3.31 12.27
CA LEU A 211 2.62 -3.15 10.97
C LEU A 211 2.29 -4.51 10.36
N LEU A 212 3.23 -5.44 10.41
CA LEU A 212 3.03 -6.78 9.86
C LEU A 212 1.96 -7.55 10.64
N GLU A 213 1.92 -7.42 11.96
CA GLU A 213 0.85 -7.96 12.81
C GLU A 213 -0.51 -7.35 12.45
N TRP A 214 -0.57 -6.02 12.31
CA TRP A 214 -1.77 -5.31 11.88
C TRP A 214 -2.26 -5.77 10.50
N HIS A 215 -1.38 -5.77 9.48
CA HIS A 215 -1.74 -6.24 8.14
C HIS A 215 -2.20 -7.71 8.15
N SER A 216 -1.57 -8.55 8.95
CA SER A 216 -1.96 -9.96 9.08
C SER A 216 -3.36 -10.11 9.68
N GLN A 217 -3.72 -9.27 10.66
CA GLN A 217 -5.06 -9.24 11.24
C GLN A 217 -6.08 -8.79 10.19
N VAL A 218 -5.82 -7.71 9.45
CA VAL A 218 -6.71 -7.21 8.40
C VAL A 218 -6.92 -8.25 7.30
N LEU A 219 -5.85 -8.83 6.75
CA LEU A 219 -5.94 -9.86 5.72
C LEU A 219 -6.70 -11.10 6.21
N SER A 220 -6.43 -11.55 7.44
CA SER A 220 -7.14 -12.71 8.01
C SER A 220 -8.64 -12.46 8.15
N THR A 221 -9.04 -11.26 8.58
CA THR A 221 -10.45 -10.86 8.69
C THR A 221 -11.13 -10.79 7.32
N LEU A 222 -10.46 -10.21 6.32
CA LEU A 222 -10.98 -10.11 4.96
C LEU A 222 -11.15 -11.50 4.32
N LEU A 223 -10.14 -12.37 4.45
CA LEU A 223 -10.19 -13.75 3.93
C LEU A 223 -11.26 -14.60 4.62
N ALA A 224 -11.45 -14.42 5.92
CA ALA A 224 -12.55 -15.06 6.64
C ALA A 224 -13.91 -14.60 6.11
N ALA A 225 -14.12 -13.29 5.90
CA ALA A 225 -15.36 -12.76 5.34
C ALA A 225 -15.66 -13.31 3.93
N LEU A 226 -14.63 -13.46 3.10
CA LEU A 226 -14.74 -14.08 1.77
C LEU A 226 -15.08 -15.58 1.84
N SER A 227 -14.52 -16.30 2.83
CA SER A 227 -14.73 -17.75 2.99
C SER A 227 -16.17 -18.12 3.38
N PHE A 228 -16.90 -17.21 4.03
CA PHE A 228 -18.32 -17.41 4.38
C PHE A 228 -19.28 -17.04 3.24
N SER A 229 -18.76 -16.51 2.13
CA SER A 229 -19.55 -16.02 0.99
C SER A 229 -19.31 -16.78 -0.32
N ALA A 230 -18.36 -17.73 -0.31
CA ALA A 230 -18.10 -18.69 -1.38
C ALA A 230 -19.00 -19.93 -1.21
#